data_AF-A0A7K8R3V2-F1
#
_entry.id   AF-A0A7K8R3V2-F1
#
_cell.length_a   1.000
_cell.length_b   1.000
_cell.length_c   1.000
_cell.angle_alpha   90.00
_cell.angle_beta   90.00
_cell.angle_gamma   90.00
#
_symmetry.space_group_name_H-M   'P 1'
#
loop_
_entity.id
_entity.type
_entity.pdbx_description
1 polymer ?
#
loop_
_entity_poly.entity_id
_entity_poly.type
_entity_poly.pdbx_seq_one_letter_code
_entity_poly.pdbx_strand_id
1 'polypeptide(L)'
;MLEEAGEVLESVLKASCLPLSVLLFVPAVLLLLGPPPAAEAAHEFTVYRMQQYELGGQPYGTRSAVLNTEARTVEADVLSRRCVMMRLVDFSYEQYQKALRQSAGAVVIILPQSISSVPQDVVRQFMEIEPEMLAMETIVPVYFAVEDEELLSIYEQTRAASASQGSASAAEVLLHTATANGFQMVTSGAQSKAINDWLIPSVEGRLTGLGGEDLPTVVIVAHYDSFGVAPWLSHGADSNGSGISVLLELARLFSRLYTYRRTHAGYNLLFFASGGGKFNYQGTKRWLEDNLDHTDSSLLQDNVAFVLCLDTLGRGSSLHLHVSKPPKEGTLQHAFLRELETVVASQFPEVKFSMVHKKINLAEDMLAWEHERFAIRRLPAFTISHLESHRDSLRNSIMDRRARIDTKALIRNTRIIAEALTRVIYNLTDKGAPADMQIFTDQMQIQQEQLESVMDWLSSQPRAAQLIDKDSTFLNTLEYYMGRYLKDVKQHHVKADKRDPEFVFYDQLKQVMNAYRVKPAIFDLLLAVCIAAYLGVAYVAVQHFGLLYKMIQRLSLKTKQQ
;
A
#
# COMPACT_ATOMS: atom_id res chain seq x y z
N MET A 1 44.34 8.19 23.76
CA MET A 1 44.09 6.98 22.94
C MET A 1 44.95 6.94 21.67
N LEU A 2 44.80 7.84 20.68
CA LEU A 2 45.65 7.85 19.46
C LEU A 2 47.04 8.49 19.67
N GLU A 3 47.16 9.53 20.50
CA GLU A 3 48.46 10.15 20.82
C GLU A 3 49.34 9.25 21.71
N GLU A 4 48.76 8.58 22.71
CA GLU A 4 49.47 7.64 23.60
C GLU A 4 49.98 6.39 22.85
N ALA A 5 49.29 5.96 21.80
CA ALA A 5 49.74 4.85 20.96
C ALA A 5 50.96 5.24 20.10
N GLY A 6 51.08 6.51 19.71
CA GLY A 6 52.21 7.06 18.97
C GLY A 6 53.51 7.06 19.79
N GLU A 7 53.43 7.44 21.06
CA GLU A 7 54.60 7.50 21.96
C GLU A 7 55.13 6.10 22.33
N VAL A 8 54.24 5.11 22.47
CA VAL A 8 54.63 3.71 22.70
C VAL A 8 55.28 3.10 21.46
N LEU A 9 54.79 3.43 20.25
CA LEU A 9 55.38 2.95 19.00
C LEU A 9 56.78 3.54 18.77
N GLU A 10 56.98 4.83 19.11
CA GLU A 10 58.27 5.50 18.97
C GLU A 10 59.33 4.97 19.94
N SER A 11 58.94 4.62 21.17
CA SER A 11 59.85 4.06 22.18
C SER A 11 60.27 2.62 21.87
N VAL A 12 59.38 1.82 21.27
CA VAL A 12 59.66 0.44 20.82
C VAL A 12 60.56 0.40 19.57
N LEU A 13 60.46 1.40 18.68
CA LEU A 13 61.32 1.53 17.50
C LEU A 13 62.75 2.00 17.83
N LYS A 14 62.93 2.80 18.90
CA LYS A 14 64.24 3.30 19.36
C LYS A 14 65.07 2.25 20.10
N ALA A 15 64.42 1.27 20.75
CA ALA A 15 65.11 0.12 21.32
C ALA A 15 65.44 -0.89 20.22
N SER A 16 66.70 -1.30 20.12
CA SER A 16 67.22 -2.29 19.17
C SER A 16 66.58 -3.69 19.35
N CYS A 17 65.32 -3.81 18.97
CA CYS A 17 64.45 -4.98 19.06
C CYS A 17 63.58 -5.07 17.79
N LEU A 18 64.25 -5.11 16.62
CA LEU A 18 63.63 -5.44 15.33
C LEU A 18 62.72 -6.69 15.34
N PRO A 19 63.01 -7.79 16.06
CA PRO A 19 62.08 -8.92 16.09
C PRO A 19 60.78 -8.62 16.87
N LEU A 20 60.81 -7.74 17.88
CA LEU A 20 59.64 -7.45 18.72
C LEU A 20 58.68 -6.45 18.04
N SER A 21 59.23 -5.49 17.28
CA SER A 21 58.43 -4.54 16.51
C SER A 21 57.67 -5.22 15.37
N VAL A 22 58.28 -6.17 14.65
CA VAL A 22 57.55 -6.98 13.65
C VAL A 22 56.44 -7.83 14.29
N LEU A 23 56.69 -8.32 15.53
CA LEU A 23 55.75 -9.17 16.25
C LEU A 23 54.50 -8.42 16.73
N LEU A 24 54.62 -7.12 17.02
CA LEU A 24 53.55 -6.21 17.43
C LEU A 24 52.87 -5.48 16.26
N PHE A 25 53.60 -5.23 15.17
CA PHE A 25 53.09 -4.48 14.03
C PHE A 25 52.01 -5.24 13.25
N VAL A 26 52.18 -6.55 13.04
CA VAL A 26 51.19 -7.36 12.30
C VAL A 26 49.85 -7.50 13.06
N PRO A 27 49.83 -7.80 14.38
CA PRO A 27 48.58 -7.77 15.15
C PRO A 27 47.92 -6.40 15.20
N ALA A 28 48.69 -5.31 15.29
CA ALA A 28 48.15 -3.95 15.31
C ALA A 28 47.51 -3.55 13.97
N VAL A 29 48.14 -3.92 12.84
CA VAL A 29 47.59 -3.71 11.49
C VAL A 29 46.37 -4.60 11.26
N LEU A 30 46.36 -5.84 11.75
CA LEU A 30 45.20 -6.74 11.68
C LEU A 30 44.02 -6.26 12.55
N LEU A 31 44.27 -5.59 13.68
CA LEU A 31 43.25 -4.95 14.50
C LEU A 31 42.68 -3.67 13.86
N LEU A 32 43.51 -2.89 13.15
CA LEU A 32 43.08 -1.73 12.36
C LEU A 32 42.32 -2.10 11.09
N LEU A 33 42.64 -3.26 10.49
CA LEU A 33 41.90 -3.87 9.38
C LEU A 33 40.70 -4.73 9.84
N GLY A 34 40.56 -4.92 11.16
CA GLY A 34 39.43 -5.61 11.75
C GLY A 34 38.11 -4.89 11.45
N PRO A 35 36.99 -5.61 11.42
CA PRO A 35 35.70 -4.98 11.17
C PRO A 35 35.47 -3.87 12.21
N PRO A 36 34.99 -2.67 11.80
CA PRO A 36 34.51 -1.70 12.78
C PRO A 36 33.46 -2.38 13.67
N PRO A 37 33.32 -1.97 14.94
CA PRO A 37 32.36 -2.58 15.85
C PRO A 37 30.99 -2.60 15.15
N ALA A 38 30.41 -3.80 15.02
CA ALA A 38 29.18 -4.09 14.29
C ALA A 38 27.90 -3.44 14.88
N ALA A 39 28.06 -2.35 15.65
CA ALA A 39 27.03 -1.70 16.43
C ALA A 39 26.33 -0.55 15.68
N GLU A 40 26.94 0.02 14.63
CA GLU A 40 26.30 1.07 13.84
C GLU A 40 25.64 0.46 12.59
N ALA A 41 24.30 0.57 12.52
CA ALA A 41 23.57 0.28 11.31
C ALA A 41 24.08 1.20 10.20
N ALA A 42 24.39 0.65 9.04
CA ALA A 42 24.88 1.45 7.92
C ALA A 42 23.78 2.34 7.33
N HIS A 43 22.52 1.92 7.47
CA HIS A 43 21.34 2.68 7.10
C HIS A 43 20.08 2.10 7.78
N GLU A 44 19.16 2.97 8.16
CA GLU A 44 17.85 2.63 8.75
C GLU A 44 16.75 3.20 7.86
N PHE A 45 15.87 2.35 7.33
CA PHE A 45 14.77 2.77 6.47
C PHE A 45 13.46 2.09 6.81
N THR A 46 12.35 2.75 6.46
CA THR A 46 11.01 2.23 6.70
C THR A 46 10.60 1.26 5.59
N VAL A 47 10.07 0.13 6.00
CA VAL A 47 9.54 -0.90 5.10
C VAL A 47 8.06 -1.16 5.39
N TYR A 48 7.31 -1.34 4.32
CA TYR A 48 5.89 -1.65 4.34
C TYR A 48 5.70 -3.09 3.91
N ARG A 49 5.19 -3.92 4.81
CA ARG A 49 4.96 -5.33 4.51
C ARG A 49 3.76 -5.46 3.59
N MET A 50 3.84 -6.40 2.65
CA MET A 50 2.67 -6.90 1.95
C MET A 50 1.62 -7.38 2.96
N GLN A 51 0.36 -7.04 2.71
CA GLN A 51 -0.71 -7.39 3.64
C GLN A 51 -0.87 -8.91 3.79
N GLN A 52 -1.38 -9.29 4.96
CA GLN A 52 -1.90 -10.61 5.23
C GLN A 52 -3.34 -10.43 5.71
N TYR A 53 -4.26 -11.19 5.15
CA TYR A 53 -5.62 -11.25 5.66
C TYR A 53 -6.25 -12.59 5.30
N GLU A 54 -7.26 -13.00 6.05
CA GLU A 54 -8.09 -14.15 5.72
C GLU A 54 -9.51 -13.66 5.40
N LEU A 55 -10.09 -14.17 4.32
CA LEU A 55 -11.51 -13.95 3.96
C LEU A 55 -12.18 -15.31 3.83
N GLY A 56 -13.24 -15.54 4.61
CA GLY A 56 -13.97 -16.82 4.58
C GLY A 56 -13.08 -18.05 4.85
N GLY A 57 -12.02 -17.89 5.66
CA GLY A 57 -11.04 -18.94 5.97
C GLY A 57 -9.95 -19.18 4.91
N GLN A 58 -9.92 -18.42 3.81
CA GLN A 58 -8.83 -18.46 2.82
C GLN A 58 -7.78 -17.38 3.13
N PRO A 59 -6.49 -17.73 3.31
CA PRO A 59 -5.42 -16.77 3.54
C PRO A 59 -4.91 -16.13 2.26
N TYR A 60 -4.64 -14.84 2.33
CA TYR A 60 -4.09 -14.01 1.25
C TYR A 60 -2.79 -13.32 1.70
N GLY A 61 -1.85 -13.14 0.77
CA GLY A 61 -0.61 -12.40 0.98
C GLY A 61 0.51 -13.12 1.74
N THR A 62 1.30 -12.38 2.54
CA THR A 62 2.54 -12.91 3.18
C THR A 62 2.40 -13.21 4.66
N ARG A 63 2.94 -14.35 5.13
CA ARG A 63 2.82 -14.79 6.54
C ARG A 63 3.95 -14.38 7.48
N SER A 64 5.20 -14.39 7.02
CA SER A 64 6.33 -14.03 7.88
C SER A 64 6.52 -12.52 7.94
N ALA A 65 7.10 -12.03 9.03
CA ALA A 65 7.40 -10.61 9.23
C ALA A 65 8.77 -10.35 9.88
N VAL A 66 9.60 -11.38 10.05
CA VAL A 66 10.96 -11.23 10.60
C VAL A 66 11.96 -11.62 9.55
N LEU A 67 12.93 -10.73 9.35
CA LEU A 67 14.04 -10.89 8.46
C LEU A 67 15.35 -10.79 9.22
N ASN A 68 16.26 -11.72 8.96
CA ASN A 68 17.65 -11.64 9.36
C ASN A 68 18.52 -12.40 8.34
N THR A 69 18.74 -11.79 7.17
CA THR A 69 19.45 -12.46 6.07
C THR A 69 20.31 -11.50 5.26
N GLU A 70 21.31 -12.04 4.56
CA GLU A 70 22.17 -11.28 3.64
C GLU A 70 21.37 -10.84 2.40
N ALA A 71 21.56 -9.60 1.97
CA ALA A 71 20.96 -9.01 0.78
C ALA A 71 21.70 -9.43 -0.50
N ARG A 72 20.93 -9.77 -1.53
CA ARG A 72 21.38 -10.04 -2.90
C ARG A 72 20.38 -9.50 -3.91
N THR A 73 20.82 -9.35 -5.14
CA THR A 73 19.94 -9.01 -6.26
C THR A 73 19.46 -10.25 -7.00
N VAL A 74 18.47 -10.07 -7.86
CA VAL A 74 17.81 -11.13 -8.66
C VAL A 74 18.77 -11.88 -9.58
N GLU A 75 19.87 -11.23 -9.97
CA GLU A 75 20.89 -11.77 -10.89
C GLU A 75 21.69 -12.92 -10.28
N ALA A 76 21.63 -13.12 -8.95
CA ALA A 76 22.33 -14.20 -8.28
C ALA A 76 21.71 -15.59 -8.60
N ASP A 77 22.56 -16.60 -8.78
CA ASP A 77 22.13 -17.97 -9.06
C ASP A 77 21.42 -18.64 -7.86
N VAL A 78 21.87 -18.30 -6.64
CA VAL A 78 21.36 -18.86 -5.38
C VAL A 78 20.70 -17.77 -4.53
N LEU A 79 19.37 -17.82 -4.42
CA LEU A 79 18.54 -16.88 -3.64
C LEU A 79 18.06 -17.46 -2.29
N SER A 80 18.32 -18.74 -2.02
CA SER A 80 17.83 -19.43 -0.81
C SER A 80 18.31 -18.76 0.47
N ARG A 81 17.39 -18.42 1.38
CA ARG A 81 17.68 -17.74 2.67
C ARG A 81 18.40 -16.39 2.53
N ARG A 82 18.28 -15.72 1.39
CA ARG A 82 18.81 -14.37 1.16
C ARG A 82 17.68 -13.37 0.94
N CYS A 83 17.91 -12.11 1.29
CA CYS A 83 16.99 -11.02 1.02
C CYS A 83 17.19 -10.54 -0.42
N VAL A 84 16.19 -10.73 -1.28
CA VAL A 84 16.26 -10.36 -2.69
C VAL A 84 15.77 -8.93 -2.86
N MET A 85 16.65 -8.02 -3.26
CA MET A 85 16.32 -6.63 -3.55
C MET A 85 15.99 -6.48 -5.05
N MET A 86 14.85 -5.85 -5.34
CA MET A 86 14.36 -5.59 -6.69
C MET A 86 13.92 -4.13 -6.79
N ARG A 87 14.32 -3.42 -7.84
CA ARG A 87 13.70 -2.12 -8.14
C ARG A 87 12.41 -2.33 -8.90
N LEU A 88 11.44 -1.44 -8.73
CA LEU A 88 10.18 -1.49 -9.46
C LEU A 88 10.38 -1.46 -10.98
N VAL A 89 11.39 -0.72 -11.47
CA VAL A 89 11.69 -0.61 -12.91
C VAL A 89 12.20 -1.93 -13.50
N ASP A 90 12.91 -2.72 -12.69
CA ASP A 90 13.47 -4.01 -13.10
C ASP A 90 12.55 -5.18 -12.69
N PHE A 91 11.35 -4.87 -12.17
CA PHE A 91 10.44 -5.87 -11.63
C PHE A 91 9.78 -6.67 -12.74
N SER A 92 9.88 -8.00 -12.63
CA SER A 92 9.15 -8.95 -13.47
C SER A 92 8.50 -10.02 -12.60
N TYR A 93 7.27 -10.39 -12.94
CA TYR A 93 6.53 -11.44 -12.23
C TYR A 93 7.27 -12.78 -12.25
N GLU A 94 7.96 -13.11 -13.35
CA GLU A 94 8.74 -14.36 -13.46
C GLU A 94 9.91 -14.38 -12.48
N GLN A 95 10.60 -13.24 -12.34
CA GLN A 95 11.72 -13.09 -11.41
C GLN A 95 11.25 -13.16 -9.96
N TYR A 96 10.12 -12.52 -9.66
CA TYR A 96 9.46 -12.62 -8.37
C TYR A 96 9.09 -14.07 -8.04
N GLN A 97 8.46 -14.77 -8.98
CA GLN A 97 8.08 -16.17 -8.80
C GLN A 97 9.32 -17.08 -8.66
N LYS A 98 10.43 -16.80 -9.36
CA LYS A 98 11.71 -17.50 -9.19
C LYS A 98 12.25 -17.31 -7.77
N ALA A 99 12.23 -16.10 -7.23
CA ALA A 99 12.68 -15.81 -5.87
C ALA A 99 11.85 -16.57 -4.82
N LEU A 100 10.53 -16.65 -5.02
CA LEU A 100 9.64 -17.43 -4.15
C LEU A 100 9.91 -18.94 -4.25
N ARG A 101 10.07 -19.49 -5.46
CA ARG A 101 10.36 -20.93 -5.68
C ARG A 101 11.68 -21.35 -5.04
N GLN A 102 12.69 -20.48 -5.05
CA GLN A 102 13.99 -20.74 -4.42
C GLN A 102 13.98 -20.54 -2.89
N SER A 103 12.82 -20.26 -2.28
CA SER A 103 12.70 -20.00 -0.84
C SER A 103 13.65 -18.88 -0.38
N ALA A 104 13.55 -17.73 -1.04
CA ALA A 104 14.21 -16.50 -0.59
C ALA A 104 13.84 -16.18 0.87
N GLY A 105 14.78 -15.56 1.59
CA GLY A 105 14.56 -15.15 2.98
C GLY A 105 13.59 -13.97 3.10
N ALA A 106 13.63 -13.06 2.13
CA ALA A 106 12.65 -11.98 1.93
C ALA A 106 12.75 -11.47 0.49
N VAL A 107 11.75 -10.71 0.06
CA VAL A 107 11.83 -9.88 -1.15
C VAL A 107 11.59 -8.43 -0.75
N VAL A 108 12.50 -7.53 -1.12
CA VAL A 108 12.36 -6.08 -0.92
C VAL A 108 12.21 -5.41 -2.27
N ILE A 109 11.04 -4.84 -2.52
CA ILE A 109 10.72 -4.09 -3.73
C ILE A 109 10.90 -2.60 -3.43
N ILE A 110 11.83 -1.97 -4.13
CA ILE A 110 12.15 -0.55 -3.98
C ILE A 110 11.26 0.24 -4.93
N LEU A 111 10.45 1.12 -4.37
CA LEU A 111 9.47 1.97 -5.05
C LEU A 111 10.01 3.39 -5.23
N PRO A 112 9.88 3.98 -6.42
CA PRO A 112 10.34 5.34 -6.65
C PRO A 112 9.55 6.36 -5.84
N GLN A 113 10.23 7.42 -5.41
CA GLN A 113 9.61 8.51 -4.65
C GLN A 113 8.45 9.14 -5.46
N SER A 114 8.71 9.44 -6.73
CA SER A 114 7.73 9.99 -7.65
C SER A 114 7.32 8.96 -8.70
N ILE A 115 6.06 8.52 -8.71
CA ILE A 115 5.53 7.62 -9.74
C ILE A 115 5.64 8.25 -11.15
N SER A 116 5.66 9.58 -11.24
CA SER A 116 5.83 10.30 -12.51
C SER A 116 7.18 10.07 -13.20
N SER A 117 8.21 9.60 -12.48
CA SER A 117 9.50 9.25 -13.09
C SER A 117 9.47 7.89 -13.80
N VAL A 118 8.45 7.07 -13.53
CA VAL A 118 8.32 5.72 -14.10
C VAL A 118 7.50 5.76 -15.39
N PRO A 119 7.93 5.06 -16.46
CA PRO A 119 7.13 4.91 -17.66
C PRO A 119 5.73 4.34 -17.35
N GLN A 120 4.69 4.89 -17.99
CA GLN A 120 3.31 4.49 -17.71
C GLN A 120 3.07 2.99 -17.97
N ASP A 121 3.79 2.39 -18.92
CA ASP A 121 3.68 0.98 -19.26
C ASP A 121 4.12 0.06 -18.10
N VAL A 122 5.23 0.40 -17.43
CA VAL A 122 5.71 -0.34 -16.25
C VAL A 122 4.69 -0.23 -15.11
N VAL A 123 4.07 0.94 -14.94
CA VAL A 123 3.07 1.11 -13.89
C VAL A 123 1.80 0.30 -14.20
N ARG A 124 1.35 0.26 -15.46
CA ARG A 124 0.23 -0.59 -15.90
C ARG A 124 0.52 -2.07 -15.67
N GLN A 125 1.69 -2.53 -16.09
CA GLN A 125 2.12 -3.90 -15.86
C GLN A 125 2.16 -4.25 -14.36
N PHE A 126 2.68 -3.36 -13.52
CA PHE A 126 2.69 -3.58 -12.08
C PHE A 126 1.28 -3.63 -11.49
N MET A 127 0.38 -2.75 -11.92
CA MET A 127 -1.03 -2.75 -11.48
C MET A 127 -1.76 -4.06 -11.83
N GLU A 128 -1.44 -4.69 -12.96
CA GLU A 128 -1.99 -5.99 -13.35
C GLU A 128 -1.44 -7.13 -12.47
N ILE A 129 -0.18 -7.03 -12.05
CA ILE A 129 0.51 -8.05 -11.24
C ILE A 129 0.14 -7.97 -9.75
N GLU A 130 -0.10 -6.77 -9.21
CA GLU A 130 -0.48 -6.56 -7.79
C GLU A 130 -1.58 -7.51 -7.26
N PRO A 131 -2.74 -7.67 -7.92
CA PRO A 131 -3.78 -8.59 -7.44
C PRO A 131 -3.33 -10.05 -7.48
N GLU A 132 -2.53 -10.45 -8.47
CA GLU A 132 -1.98 -11.81 -8.56
C GLU A 132 -0.96 -12.09 -7.45
N MET A 133 -0.15 -11.09 -7.08
CA MET A 133 0.77 -11.21 -5.94
C MET A 133 0.02 -11.43 -4.62
N LEU A 134 -1.10 -10.74 -4.42
CA LEU A 134 -1.92 -10.87 -3.22
C LEU A 134 -2.73 -12.18 -3.16
N ALA A 135 -3.20 -12.65 -4.33
CA ALA A 135 -3.92 -13.91 -4.44
C ALA A 135 -3.07 -15.12 -4.08
N MET A 136 -1.74 -15.01 -4.18
CA MET A 136 -0.81 -16.08 -3.83
C MET A 136 -0.45 -16.05 -2.34
N GLU A 137 -0.83 -17.11 -1.60
CA GLU A 137 -0.33 -17.32 -0.23
C GLU A 137 1.17 -17.61 -0.28
N THR A 138 1.97 -16.79 0.40
CA THR A 138 3.42 -16.96 0.47
C THR A 138 3.94 -16.85 1.90
N ILE A 139 4.89 -17.73 2.24
CA ILE A 139 5.55 -17.70 3.56
C ILE A 139 6.62 -16.61 3.59
N VAL A 140 7.27 -16.36 2.45
CA VAL A 140 8.34 -15.38 2.29
C VAL A 140 7.78 -13.96 2.51
N PRO A 141 8.38 -13.15 3.40
CA PRO A 141 7.96 -11.77 3.59
C PRO A 141 8.34 -10.92 2.37
N VAL A 142 7.38 -10.14 1.89
CA VAL A 142 7.56 -9.17 0.80
C VAL A 142 7.40 -7.79 1.41
N TYR A 143 8.42 -6.97 1.24
CA TYR A 143 8.49 -5.61 1.75
C TYR A 143 8.58 -4.61 0.60
N PHE A 144 7.94 -3.46 0.78
CA PHE A 144 8.03 -2.31 -0.09
C PHE A 144 8.77 -1.20 0.65
N ALA A 145 9.80 -0.65 0.03
CA ALA A 145 10.58 0.46 0.56
C ALA A 145 10.52 1.63 -0.42
N VAL A 146 10.43 2.86 0.08
CA VAL A 146 10.55 4.04 -0.78
C VAL A 146 12.03 4.27 -1.09
N GLU A 147 12.34 4.66 -2.32
CA GLU A 147 13.71 4.98 -2.76
C GLU A 147 14.34 6.03 -1.86
N ASP A 148 15.55 5.72 -1.38
CA ASP A 148 16.45 6.62 -0.69
C ASP A 148 17.84 6.53 -1.36
N GLU A 149 18.62 7.60 -1.34
CA GLU A 149 19.94 7.66 -1.98
C GLU A 149 20.88 6.60 -1.37
N GLU A 150 20.83 6.41 -0.06
CA GLU A 150 21.62 5.40 0.63
C GLU A 150 21.15 3.97 0.27
N LEU A 151 19.84 3.73 0.20
CA LEU A 151 19.27 2.44 -0.20
C LEU A 151 19.64 2.08 -1.66
N LEU A 152 19.66 3.06 -2.56
CA LEU A 152 20.12 2.89 -3.93
C LEU A 152 21.61 2.55 -4.00
N SER A 153 22.43 3.19 -3.17
CA SER A 153 23.87 2.87 -3.08
C SER A 153 24.09 1.42 -2.61
N ILE A 154 23.30 0.94 -1.65
CA ILE A 154 23.33 -0.44 -1.17
C ILE A 154 22.89 -1.40 -2.29
N TYR A 155 21.84 -1.05 -3.04
CA TYR A 155 21.37 -1.84 -4.17
C TYR A 155 22.44 -1.97 -5.27
N GLU A 156 23.13 -0.89 -5.62
CA GLU A 156 24.20 -0.93 -6.64
C GLU A 156 25.41 -1.75 -6.19
N GLN A 157 25.82 -1.62 -4.92
CA GLN A 157 26.91 -2.42 -4.35
C GLN A 157 26.56 -3.90 -4.30
N THR A 158 25.34 -4.25 -3.88
CA THR A 158 24.87 -5.65 -3.87
C THR A 158 24.71 -6.22 -5.28
N ARG A 159 24.32 -5.40 -6.26
CA ARG A 159 24.27 -5.80 -7.68
C ARG A 159 25.66 -6.13 -8.21
N ALA A 160 26.64 -5.24 -8.00
CA ALA A 160 28.02 -5.49 -8.41
C ALA A 160 28.61 -6.75 -7.75
N ALA A 161 28.29 -6.98 -6.47
CA ALA A 161 28.70 -8.19 -5.74
C ALA A 161 27.99 -9.47 -6.21
N SER A 162 26.80 -9.37 -6.81
CA SER A 162 26.04 -10.51 -7.32
C SER A 162 26.47 -10.89 -8.74
N ALA A 163 26.68 -9.90 -9.62
CA ALA A 163 27.12 -10.13 -11.00
C ALA A 163 28.53 -10.73 -11.10
N SER A 164 29.42 -10.39 -10.16
CA SER A 164 30.79 -10.91 -10.12
C SER A 164 30.90 -12.39 -9.76
N GLN A 165 29.86 -13.03 -9.22
CA GLN A 165 29.88 -14.45 -8.89
C GLN A 165 29.60 -15.38 -10.08
N GLY A 166 28.99 -14.88 -11.16
CA GLY A 166 28.58 -15.70 -12.31
C GLY A 166 29.65 -15.88 -13.41
N SER A 167 30.75 -15.13 -13.39
CA SER A 167 31.68 -15.05 -14.54
C SER A 167 33.18 -15.27 -14.22
N ALA A 168 33.56 -15.38 -12.95
CA ALA A 168 34.97 -15.45 -12.54
C ALA A 168 35.43 -16.85 -12.10
N SER A 169 36.74 -17.10 -12.12
CA SER A 169 37.34 -18.36 -11.65
C SER A 169 37.07 -18.57 -10.15
N ALA A 170 36.99 -19.82 -9.68
CA ALA A 170 36.64 -20.12 -8.30
C ALA A 170 37.54 -19.43 -7.25
N ALA A 171 38.83 -19.23 -7.53
CA ALA A 171 39.75 -18.52 -6.65
C ALA A 171 39.50 -17.00 -6.62
N GLU A 172 39.17 -16.42 -7.77
CA GLU A 172 38.82 -15.02 -7.92
C GLU A 172 37.47 -14.72 -7.26
N VAL A 173 36.46 -15.60 -7.43
CA VAL A 173 35.18 -15.51 -6.73
C VAL A 173 35.39 -15.54 -5.21
N LEU A 174 36.28 -16.38 -4.68
CA LEU A 174 36.58 -16.43 -3.24
C LEU A 174 37.28 -15.15 -2.75
N LEU A 175 38.24 -14.61 -3.51
CA LEU A 175 38.93 -13.36 -3.19
C LEU A 175 37.99 -12.14 -3.24
N HIS A 176 37.16 -12.05 -4.27
CA HIS A 176 36.16 -11.00 -4.40
C HIS A 176 35.07 -11.12 -3.35
N THR A 177 34.61 -12.33 -3.01
CA THR A 177 33.62 -12.54 -1.96
C THR A 177 34.20 -12.20 -0.58
N ALA A 178 35.47 -12.50 -0.32
CA ALA A 178 36.12 -12.15 0.95
C ALA A 178 36.35 -10.64 1.13
N THR A 179 36.57 -9.91 0.04
CA THR A 179 36.82 -8.46 0.06
C THR A 179 35.54 -7.65 -0.07
N ALA A 180 34.50 -8.20 -0.70
CA ALA A 180 33.20 -7.57 -0.85
C ALA A 180 32.52 -7.31 0.50
N ASN A 181 31.84 -6.18 0.58
CA ASN A 181 30.98 -5.86 1.71
C ASN A 181 29.64 -6.57 1.50
N GLY A 182 29.30 -7.48 2.39
CA GLY A 182 27.95 -8.03 2.48
C GLY A 182 27.04 -7.04 3.21
N PHE A 183 25.77 -7.01 2.83
CA PHE A 183 24.75 -6.28 3.56
C PHE A 183 23.80 -7.28 4.21
N GLN A 184 23.62 -7.18 5.52
CA GLN A 184 22.65 -7.99 6.25
C GLN A 184 21.45 -7.13 6.60
N MET A 185 20.28 -7.54 6.12
CA MET A 185 19.02 -6.85 6.37
C MET A 185 18.34 -7.49 7.58
N VAL A 186 18.01 -6.66 8.57
CA VAL A 186 17.35 -7.09 9.80
C VAL A 186 16.13 -6.21 10.04
N THR A 187 14.99 -6.83 10.31
CA THR A 187 13.77 -6.13 10.72
C THR A 187 13.69 -6.06 12.24
N SER A 188 13.36 -4.89 12.76
CA SER A 188 13.19 -4.67 14.21
C SER A 188 11.84 -5.21 14.75
N GLY A 189 10.92 -5.61 13.87
CA GLY A 189 9.58 -6.06 14.23
C GLY A 189 9.49 -7.50 14.70
N ALA A 190 8.40 -7.84 15.39
CA ALA A 190 8.07 -9.20 15.78
C ALA A 190 7.37 -9.97 14.64
N GLN A 191 7.21 -11.29 14.79
CA GLN A 191 6.37 -12.07 13.88
C GLN A 191 4.92 -11.59 13.91
N SER A 192 4.27 -11.65 12.75
CA SER A 192 2.89 -11.21 12.60
C SER A 192 1.92 -12.10 13.37
N LYS A 193 0.93 -11.47 14.00
CA LYS A 193 -0.14 -12.10 14.76
C LYS A 193 -1.50 -11.62 14.24
N ALA A 194 -2.47 -12.52 14.31
CA ALA A 194 -3.86 -12.19 14.02
C ALA A 194 -4.40 -11.23 15.09
N ILE A 195 -5.08 -10.18 14.63
CA ILE A 195 -5.76 -9.21 15.48
C ILE A 195 -7.17 -9.74 15.72
N ASN A 196 -7.42 -10.13 16.97
CA ASN A 196 -8.75 -10.52 17.40
C ASN A 196 -9.60 -9.28 17.66
N ASP A 197 -10.90 -9.36 17.38
CA ASP A 197 -11.89 -8.32 17.71
C ASP A 197 -11.68 -6.96 16.99
N TRP A 198 -11.14 -6.97 15.77
CA TRP A 198 -11.07 -5.75 14.94
C TRP A 198 -12.47 -5.22 14.59
N LEU A 199 -12.66 -3.91 14.74
CA LEU A 199 -13.90 -3.22 14.45
C LEU A 199 -13.77 -2.47 13.13
N ILE A 200 -14.71 -2.69 12.21
CA ILE A 200 -14.82 -1.90 10.98
C ILE A 200 -15.92 -0.85 11.19
N PRO A 201 -15.58 0.44 11.33
CA PRO A 201 -16.55 1.51 11.52
C PRO A 201 -17.19 1.94 10.19
N SER A 202 -18.40 2.47 10.24
CA SER A 202 -19.12 3.06 9.11
C SER A 202 -19.90 4.27 9.60
N VAL A 203 -20.11 5.27 8.75
CA VAL A 203 -20.78 6.53 9.14
C VAL A 203 -22.06 6.71 8.34
N GLU A 204 -23.16 6.97 9.02
CA GLU A 204 -24.46 7.29 8.43
C GLU A 204 -24.85 8.74 8.78
N GLY A 205 -25.46 9.47 7.85
CA GLY A 205 -26.12 10.74 8.12
C GLY A 205 -27.39 10.91 7.28
N ARG A 206 -28.34 11.72 7.75
CA ARG A 206 -29.69 11.81 7.16
C ARG A 206 -30.14 13.24 6.87
N LEU A 207 -30.95 13.39 5.82
CA LEU A 207 -31.79 14.55 5.54
C LEU A 207 -33.25 14.10 5.42
N THR A 208 -34.10 14.61 6.30
CA THR A 208 -35.53 14.28 6.33
C THR A 208 -36.33 15.15 5.35
N GLY A 209 -37.28 14.54 4.64
CA GLY A 209 -38.22 15.17 3.72
C GLY A 209 -39.41 15.81 4.44
N LEU A 210 -40.24 16.55 3.70
CA LEU A 210 -41.29 17.42 4.29
C LEU A 210 -42.40 16.63 5.01
N GLY A 211 -42.54 15.34 4.67
CA GLY A 211 -43.52 14.41 5.22
C GLY A 211 -42.98 13.49 6.31
N GLY A 212 -41.78 13.74 6.85
CA GLY A 212 -41.20 12.93 7.92
C GLY A 212 -40.70 11.56 7.46
N GLU A 213 -40.71 10.59 8.37
CA GLU A 213 -40.10 9.26 8.19
C GLU A 213 -40.88 8.32 7.27
N ASP A 214 -42.16 8.61 7.01
CA ASP A 214 -43.04 7.79 6.15
C ASP A 214 -42.77 7.98 4.65
N LEU A 215 -41.93 8.95 4.28
CA LEU A 215 -41.57 9.20 2.89
C LEU A 215 -40.55 8.20 2.35
N PRO A 216 -40.58 7.92 1.03
CA PRO A 216 -39.58 7.11 0.38
C PRO A 216 -38.16 7.69 0.59
N THR A 217 -37.23 6.82 0.95
CA THR A 217 -35.82 7.12 1.23
C THR A 217 -34.95 6.71 0.06
N VAL A 218 -34.14 7.65 -0.45
CA VAL A 218 -33.06 7.39 -1.39
C VAL A 218 -31.77 7.29 -0.60
N VAL A 219 -31.07 6.16 -0.75
CA VAL A 219 -29.82 5.90 -0.04
C VAL A 219 -28.65 6.13 -0.98
N ILE A 220 -27.72 7.00 -0.61
CA ILE A 220 -26.49 7.30 -1.35
C ILE A 220 -25.33 6.72 -0.55
N VAL A 221 -24.63 5.77 -1.16
CA VAL A 221 -23.59 4.99 -0.51
C VAL A 221 -22.25 5.18 -1.21
N ALA A 222 -21.18 5.27 -0.45
CA ALA A 222 -19.83 5.12 -0.96
C ALA A 222 -18.96 4.46 0.11
N HIS A 223 -18.16 3.47 -0.27
CA HIS A 223 -17.14 2.97 0.63
C HIS A 223 -15.92 3.88 0.66
N TYR A 224 -15.34 4.12 1.84
CA TYR A 224 -14.14 4.95 1.97
C TYR A 224 -12.83 4.15 1.97
N ASP A 225 -12.90 2.82 1.92
CA ASP A 225 -11.68 2.01 1.97
C ASP A 225 -10.88 2.09 0.67
N SER A 226 -9.57 2.04 0.85
CA SER A 226 -8.58 1.80 -0.19
C SER A 226 -8.00 0.38 -0.08
N PHE A 227 -7.47 -0.14 -1.18
CA PHE A 227 -6.85 -1.45 -1.21
C PHE A 227 -5.65 -1.45 -2.15
N GLY A 228 -4.61 -2.17 -1.77
CA GLY A 228 -3.41 -2.36 -2.56
C GLY A 228 -2.49 -3.37 -1.89
N VAL A 229 -1.40 -3.75 -2.54
CA VAL A 229 -0.46 -4.77 -2.03
C VAL A 229 0.09 -4.45 -0.63
N ALA A 230 0.31 -3.17 -0.33
CA ALA A 230 0.78 -2.67 0.95
C ALA A 230 -0.22 -1.66 1.55
N PRO A 231 -0.88 -1.96 2.68
CA PRO A 231 -1.93 -1.12 3.29
C PRO A 231 -1.48 0.30 3.64
N TRP A 232 -0.23 0.47 4.06
CA TRP A 232 0.32 1.78 4.41
C TRP A 232 0.61 2.67 3.21
N LEU A 233 0.68 2.08 2.01
CA LEU A 233 0.91 2.78 0.75
C LEU A 233 -0.38 2.93 -0.06
N SER A 234 -1.48 2.29 0.34
CA SER A 234 -2.77 2.43 -0.32
C SER A 234 -3.47 3.71 0.14
N HIS A 235 -3.34 4.77 -0.66
CA HIS A 235 -4.09 6.02 -0.47
C HIS A 235 -5.47 5.97 -1.14
N GLY A 236 -5.59 5.23 -2.25
CA GLY A 236 -6.86 4.97 -2.95
C GLY A 236 -7.56 6.26 -3.40
N ALA A 237 -6.81 7.18 -3.99
CA ALA A 237 -7.31 8.50 -4.31
C ALA A 237 -8.55 8.40 -5.22
N ASP A 238 -8.46 7.70 -6.36
CA ASP A 238 -9.62 7.46 -7.20
C ASP A 238 -10.50 6.33 -6.63
N SER A 239 -9.90 5.24 -6.13
CA SER A 239 -10.61 4.09 -5.55
C SER A 239 -10.48 3.99 -4.02
N ASN A 240 -11.44 4.45 -3.22
CA ASN A 240 -12.65 5.19 -3.58
C ASN A 240 -12.70 6.57 -2.89
N GLY A 241 -11.56 7.28 -2.83
CA GLY A 241 -11.53 8.65 -2.33
C GLY A 241 -12.42 9.59 -3.17
N SER A 242 -12.41 9.41 -4.49
CA SER A 242 -13.28 10.15 -5.39
C SER A 242 -14.77 9.94 -5.07
N GLY A 243 -15.24 8.72 -4.84
CA GLY A 243 -16.65 8.46 -4.49
C GLY A 243 -17.09 9.13 -3.20
N ILE A 244 -16.22 9.14 -2.18
CA ILE A 244 -16.49 9.86 -0.91
C ILE A 244 -16.52 11.37 -1.12
N SER A 245 -15.64 11.91 -1.94
CA SER A 245 -15.65 13.35 -2.25
C SER A 245 -16.96 13.77 -2.94
N VAL A 246 -17.47 12.94 -3.86
CA VAL A 246 -18.78 13.15 -4.50
C VAL A 246 -19.89 13.03 -3.47
N LEU A 247 -19.86 12.04 -2.58
CA LEU A 247 -20.86 11.85 -1.53
C LEU A 247 -20.95 13.07 -0.61
N LEU A 248 -19.81 13.61 -0.15
CA LEU A 248 -19.76 14.80 0.72
C LEU A 248 -20.25 16.06 0.01
N GLU A 249 -19.93 16.21 -1.28
CA GLU A 249 -20.39 17.35 -2.07
C GLU A 249 -21.90 17.27 -2.35
N LEU A 250 -22.43 16.08 -2.63
CA LEU A 250 -23.88 15.85 -2.72
C LEU A 250 -24.58 16.17 -1.40
N ALA A 251 -24.01 15.75 -0.26
CA ALA A 251 -24.54 16.08 1.06
C ALA A 251 -24.65 17.60 1.28
N ARG A 252 -23.63 18.37 0.88
CA ARG A 252 -23.65 19.84 0.92
C ARG A 252 -24.74 20.44 0.04
N LEU A 253 -24.83 20.01 -1.22
CA LEU A 253 -25.81 20.52 -2.18
C LEU A 253 -27.24 20.25 -1.72
N PHE A 254 -27.54 19.02 -1.31
CA PHE A 254 -28.87 18.64 -0.84
C PHE A 254 -29.20 19.25 0.51
N SER A 255 -28.24 19.43 1.42
CA SER A 255 -28.46 20.16 2.68
C SER A 255 -29.02 21.56 2.44
N ARG A 256 -28.47 22.29 1.46
CA ARG A 256 -28.98 23.62 1.10
C ARG A 256 -30.37 23.56 0.48
N LEU A 257 -30.65 22.59 -0.39
CA LEU A 257 -31.98 22.40 -0.99
C LEU A 257 -33.05 22.07 0.06
N TYR A 258 -32.71 21.23 1.05
CA TYR A 258 -33.63 20.81 2.11
C TYR A 258 -33.79 21.86 3.22
N THR A 259 -32.90 22.87 3.29
CA THR A 259 -33.03 23.95 4.28
C THR A 259 -34.20 24.90 3.96
N TYR A 260 -34.50 25.15 2.68
CA TYR A 260 -35.58 26.06 2.29
C TYR A 260 -36.92 25.33 2.15
N ARG A 261 -37.96 25.86 2.80
CA ARG A 261 -39.32 25.27 2.76
C ARG A 261 -39.90 25.10 1.35
N ARG A 262 -39.57 25.99 0.42
CA ARG A 262 -40.08 25.95 -0.97
C ARG A 262 -39.44 24.86 -1.81
N THR A 263 -38.18 24.56 -1.54
CA THR A 263 -37.40 23.52 -2.24
C THR A 263 -37.33 22.24 -1.42
N HIS A 264 -38.05 22.13 -0.31
CA HIS A 264 -38.01 20.94 0.51
C HIS A 264 -38.64 19.76 -0.25
N ALA A 265 -37.88 18.69 -0.45
CA ALA A 265 -38.33 17.57 -1.25
C ALA A 265 -39.30 16.65 -0.48
N GLY A 266 -40.05 15.85 -1.24
CA GLY A 266 -40.91 14.76 -0.77
C GLY A 266 -40.19 13.41 -0.64
N TYR A 267 -38.87 13.41 -0.47
CA TYR A 267 -38.05 12.20 -0.29
C TYR A 267 -37.10 12.38 0.90
N ASN A 268 -36.81 11.31 1.61
CA ASN A 268 -35.73 11.23 2.59
C ASN A 268 -34.42 10.92 1.86
N LEU A 269 -33.31 11.55 2.26
CA LEU A 269 -31.97 11.20 1.77
C LEU A 269 -31.13 10.66 2.90
N LEU A 270 -30.53 9.49 2.68
CA LEU A 270 -29.62 8.85 3.61
C LEU A 270 -28.25 8.75 2.95
N PHE A 271 -27.23 9.28 3.61
CA PHE A 271 -25.85 9.21 3.16
C PHE A 271 -25.09 8.21 4.03
N PHE A 272 -24.52 7.19 3.41
CA PHE A 272 -23.82 6.13 4.10
C PHE A 272 -22.39 5.99 3.57
N ALA A 273 -21.42 6.19 4.44
CA ALA A 273 -20.00 5.96 4.18
C ALA A 273 -19.59 4.63 4.83
N SER A 274 -19.52 3.57 4.01
CA SER A 274 -19.26 2.22 4.52
C SER A 274 -17.76 1.95 4.69
N GLY A 275 -17.40 1.27 5.78
CA GLY A 275 -16.08 0.65 5.94
C GLY A 275 -16.05 -0.81 5.47
N GLY A 276 -14.86 -1.34 5.23
CA GLY A 276 -14.67 -2.72 4.75
C GLY A 276 -15.24 -2.99 3.36
N GLY A 277 -15.40 -1.97 2.51
CA GLY A 277 -15.88 -2.08 1.12
C GLY A 277 -15.06 -3.08 0.29
N LYS A 278 -13.73 -3.01 0.42
CA LYS A 278 -12.77 -3.87 -0.29
C LYS A 278 -12.67 -5.29 0.29
N PHE A 279 -13.16 -5.49 1.51
CA PHE A 279 -13.21 -6.78 2.18
C PHE A 279 -14.62 -7.36 2.11
N ASN A 280 -15.21 -7.40 0.90
CA ASN A 280 -16.55 -7.92 0.64
C ASN A 280 -17.69 -7.06 1.24
N TYR A 281 -17.53 -5.74 1.30
CA TYR A 281 -18.59 -4.80 1.75
C TYR A 281 -19.16 -5.11 3.13
N GLN A 282 -18.28 -5.39 4.10
CA GLN A 282 -18.71 -5.83 5.43
C GLN A 282 -19.47 -4.76 6.22
N GLY A 283 -19.06 -3.49 6.11
CA GLY A 283 -19.81 -2.36 6.67
C GLY A 283 -21.25 -2.32 6.18
N THR A 284 -21.43 -2.45 4.87
CA THR A 284 -22.73 -2.41 4.20
C THR A 284 -23.59 -3.62 4.56
N LYS A 285 -22.98 -4.82 4.62
CA LYS A 285 -23.68 -6.03 5.05
C LYS A 285 -24.24 -5.88 6.47
N ARG A 286 -23.42 -5.44 7.41
CA ARG A 286 -23.85 -5.29 8.81
C ARG A 286 -24.89 -4.19 8.96
N TRP A 287 -24.70 -3.06 8.28
CA TRP A 287 -25.69 -1.98 8.27
C TRP A 287 -27.03 -2.46 7.71
N LEU A 288 -27.04 -3.31 6.68
CA LEU A 288 -28.26 -3.93 6.17
C LEU A 288 -28.89 -4.86 7.21
N GLU A 289 -28.12 -5.71 7.89
CA GLU A 289 -28.63 -6.57 8.97
C GLU A 289 -29.24 -5.73 10.11
N ASP A 290 -28.56 -4.68 10.54
CA ASP A 290 -29.05 -3.82 11.64
C ASP A 290 -30.33 -3.08 11.28
N ASN A 291 -30.47 -2.63 10.04
CA ASN A 291 -31.63 -1.86 9.62
C ASN A 291 -32.78 -2.73 9.08
N LEU A 292 -32.52 -3.95 8.61
CA LEU A 292 -33.54 -4.86 8.05
C LEU A 292 -33.94 -5.99 9.00
N ASP A 293 -33.11 -6.41 9.95
CA ASP A 293 -33.42 -7.57 10.80
C ASP A 293 -33.95 -7.14 12.18
N HIS A 294 -33.76 -5.89 12.60
CA HIS A 294 -34.34 -5.34 13.84
C HIS A 294 -35.70 -4.66 13.59
N THR A 295 -36.77 -5.23 14.15
CA THR A 295 -38.16 -4.80 13.99
C THR A 295 -38.48 -3.41 14.55
N ASP A 296 -37.64 -2.89 15.45
CA ASP A 296 -37.97 -1.69 16.23
C ASP A 296 -37.34 -0.39 15.66
N SER A 297 -36.62 -0.45 14.53
CA SER A 297 -35.99 0.72 13.88
C SER A 297 -36.01 0.73 12.35
N SER A 298 -36.77 -0.18 11.71
CA SER A 298 -36.66 -0.37 10.26
C SER A 298 -37.46 0.65 9.44
N LEU A 299 -36.90 1.84 9.29
CA LEU A 299 -37.32 2.82 8.28
C LEU A 299 -36.99 2.35 6.85
N LEU A 300 -36.22 1.28 6.70
CA LEU A 300 -35.66 0.84 5.41
C LEU A 300 -36.33 -0.43 4.85
N GLN A 301 -37.14 -1.16 5.63
CA GLN A 301 -37.81 -2.39 5.15
C GLN A 301 -38.80 -2.11 4.01
N ASP A 302 -39.62 -1.06 4.12
CA ASP A 302 -40.69 -0.80 3.14
C ASP A 302 -40.59 0.57 2.43
N ASN A 303 -39.76 1.49 2.93
CA ASN A 303 -39.70 2.86 2.41
C ASN A 303 -38.46 3.14 1.53
N VAL A 304 -37.60 2.18 1.18
CA VAL A 304 -36.44 2.46 0.30
C VAL A 304 -36.87 2.56 -1.15
N ALA A 305 -36.71 3.75 -1.74
CA ALA A 305 -36.97 4.00 -3.15
C ALA A 305 -35.92 3.32 -4.05
N PHE A 306 -34.65 3.65 -3.82
CA PHE A 306 -33.49 3.01 -4.44
C PHE A 306 -32.20 3.37 -3.70
N VAL A 307 -31.16 2.59 -3.97
CA VAL A 307 -29.81 2.78 -3.45
C VAL A 307 -28.87 3.12 -4.60
N LEU A 308 -28.20 4.26 -4.50
CA LEU A 308 -27.16 4.72 -5.41
C LEU A 308 -25.79 4.51 -4.75
N CYS A 309 -24.99 3.61 -5.29
CA CYS A 309 -23.61 3.41 -4.86
C CYS A 309 -22.64 4.21 -5.76
N LEU A 310 -21.71 4.94 -5.17
CA LEU A 310 -20.69 5.73 -5.86
C LEU A 310 -19.33 5.04 -5.71
N ASP A 311 -18.71 4.66 -6.82
CA ASP A 311 -17.39 4.05 -6.83
C ASP A 311 -16.53 4.65 -7.95
N THR A 312 -15.33 5.12 -7.63
CA THR A 312 -14.28 5.51 -8.57
C THR A 312 -14.80 6.44 -9.68
N LEU A 313 -14.92 7.74 -9.38
CA LEU A 313 -15.52 8.78 -10.24
C LEU A 313 -14.55 9.93 -10.58
N GLY A 314 -13.27 9.82 -10.23
CA GLY A 314 -12.27 10.87 -10.39
C GLY A 314 -11.60 10.93 -11.76
N ARG A 315 -11.90 10.00 -12.67
CA ARG A 315 -11.25 9.87 -13.98
C ARG A 315 -12.24 9.45 -15.07
N GLY A 316 -11.75 9.42 -16.30
CA GLY A 316 -12.45 8.89 -17.47
C GLY A 316 -13.39 9.89 -18.14
N SER A 317 -13.66 9.65 -19.42
CA SER A 317 -14.74 10.31 -20.19
C SER A 317 -15.95 9.41 -20.37
N SER A 318 -15.94 8.23 -19.76
CA SER A 318 -17.03 7.27 -19.75
C SER A 318 -17.62 7.14 -18.35
N LEU A 319 -18.93 6.96 -18.28
CA LEU A 319 -19.64 6.63 -17.06
C LEU A 319 -20.46 5.37 -17.30
N HIS A 320 -20.35 4.43 -16.37
CA HIS A 320 -21.01 3.14 -16.42
C HIS A 320 -21.96 3.01 -15.23
N LEU A 321 -23.20 2.62 -15.52
CA LEU A 321 -24.17 2.25 -14.51
C LEU A 321 -24.24 0.73 -14.41
N HIS A 322 -23.71 0.21 -13.31
CA HIS A 322 -23.63 -1.23 -13.02
C HIS A 322 -24.89 -1.68 -12.30
N VAL A 323 -25.56 -2.68 -12.86
CA VAL A 323 -26.81 -3.25 -12.34
C VAL A 323 -26.76 -4.76 -12.24
N SER A 324 -27.28 -5.30 -11.14
CA SER A 324 -27.49 -6.74 -10.95
C SER A 324 -28.70 -7.28 -11.69
N LYS A 325 -29.74 -6.45 -11.82
CA LYS A 325 -30.99 -6.74 -12.52
C LYS A 325 -31.36 -5.51 -13.34
N PRO A 326 -31.69 -5.64 -14.64
CA PRO A 326 -32.10 -4.51 -15.43
C PRO A 326 -33.36 -3.88 -14.82
N PRO A 327 -33.41 -2.55 -14.67
CA PRO A 327 -34.54 -1.88 -14.03
C PRO A 327 -35.78 -1.96 -14.91
N LYS A 328 -36.91 -2.37 -14.31
CA LYS A 328 -38.19 -2.48 -15.03
C LYS A 328 -38.80 -1.10 -15.27
N GLU A 329 -39.46 -0.93 -16.42
CA GLU A 329 -40.22 0.29 -16.73
C GLU A 329 -41.26 0.56 -15.63
N GLY A 330 -41.39 1.83 -15.24
CA GLY A 330 -42.25 2.27 -14.13
C GLY A 330 -41.61 2.23 -12.74
N THR A 331 -40.40 1.68 -12.58
CA THR A 331 -39.65 1.75 -11.31
C THR A 331 -38.88 3.07 -11.18
N LEU A 332 -38.65 3.54 -9.95
CA LEU A 332 -37.82 4.73 -9.68
C LEU A 332 -36.36 4.55 -10.15
N GLN A 333 -35.85 3.31 -10.12
CA GLN A 333 -34.54 2.98 -10.67
C GLN A 333 -34.48 3.21 -12.18
N HIS A 334 -35.53 2.82 -12.91
CA HIS A 334 -35.62 3.09 -14.35
C HIS A 334 -35.78 4.59 -14.63
N ALA A 335 -36.57 5.30 -13.81
CA ALA A 335 -36.69 6.75 -13.91
C ALA A 335 -35.33 7.44 -13.75
N PHE A 336 -34.54 7.04 -12.76
CA PHE A 336 -33.17 7.55 -12.58
C PHE A 336 -32.27 7.27 -13.77
N LEU A 337 -32.31 6.07 -14.32
CA LEU A 337 -31.53 5.71 -15.51
C LEU A 337 -31.88 6.60 -16.69
N ARG A 338 -33.19 6.80 -16.95
CA ARG A 338 -33.67 7.68 -18.01
C ARG A 338 -33.24 9.13 -17.79
N GLU A 339 -33.37 9.65 -16.58
CA GLU A 339 -32.95 11.03 -16.26
C GLU A 339 -31.42 11.22 -16.37
N LEU A 340 -30.65 10.18 -16.09
CA LEU A 340 -29.20 10.24 -16.25
C LEU A 340 -28.82 10.24 -17.74
N GLU A 341 -29.47 9.42 -18.56
CA GLU A 341 -29.29 9.44 -20.03
C GLU A 341 -29.68 10.79 -20.63
N THR A 342 -30.78 11.39 -20.19
CA THR A 342 -31.20 12.71 -20.69
C THR A 342 -30.20 13.80 -20.31
N VAL A 343 -29.75 13.85 -19.04
CA VAL A 343 -28.75 14.84 -18.58
C VAL A 343 -27.43 14.70 -19.32
N VAL A 344 -26.95 13.47 -19.53
CA VAL A 344 -25.70 13.23 -20.28
C VAL A 344 -25.88 13.68 -21.74
N ALA A 345 -26.97 13.29 -22.39
CA ALA A 345 -27.20 13.64 -23.80
C ALA A 345 -27.40 15.15 -24.04
N SER A 346 -28.08 15.86 -23.13
CA SER A 346 -28.39 17.28 -23.29
C SER A 346 -27.27 18.21 -22.81
N GLN A 347 -26.68 17.92 -21.64
CA GLN A 347 -25.75 18.83 -20.99
C GLN A 347 -24.28 18.45 -21.19
N PHE A 348 -23.98 17.16 -21.39
CA PHE A 348 -22.61 16.64 -21.42
C PHE A 348 -22.37 15.63 -22.56
N PRO A 349 -22.49 16.05 -23.84
CA PRO A 349 -22.37 15.15 -24.99
C PRO A 349 -20.97 14.52 -25.13
N GLU A 350 -19.97 15.06 -24.44
CA GLU A 350 -18.61 14.54 -24.39
C GLU A 350 -18.51 13.22 -23.59
N VAL A 351 -19.46 12.94 -22.70
CA VAL A 351 -19.42 11.78 -21.80
C VAL A 351 -20.14 10.59 -22.42
N LYS A 352 -19.43 9.47 -22.55
CA LYS A 352 -20.02 8.22 -23.02
C LYS A 352 -20.69 7.51 -21.85
N PHE A 353 -22.01 7.42 -21.88
CA PHE A 353 -22.77 6.65 -20.90
C PHE A 353 -23.10 5.25 -21.41
N SER A 354 -22.98 4.24 -20.54
CA SER A 354 -23.48 2.90 -20.84
C SER A 354 -23.95 2.15 -19.59
N MET A 355 -24.91 1.26 -19.77
CA MET A 355 -25.41 0.38 -18.72
C MET A 355 -24.70 -0.97 -18.81
N VAL A 356 -24.07 -1.40 -17.71
CA VAL A 356 -23.40 -2.69 -17.62
C VAL A 356 -24.20 -3.60 -16.69
N HIS A 357 -24.67 -4.72 -17.21
CA HIS A 357 -25.43 -5.70 -16.44
C HIS A 357 -24.58 -6.94 -16.14
N LYS A 358 -24.43 -7.24 -14.85
CA LYS A 358 -23.79 -8.46 -14.36
C LYS A 358 -24.76 -9.21 -13.45
N LYS A 359 -25.03 -10.47 -13.73
CA LYS A 359 -25.81 -11.31 -12.81
C LYS A 359 -24.95 -11.66 -11.59
N ILE A 360 -25.56 -11.61 -10.40
CA ILE A 360 -24.91 -11.97 -9.15
C ILE A 360 -24.61 -13.47 -9.16
N ASN A 361 -23.35 -13.83 -8.94
CA ASN A 361 -22.93 -15.21 -8.75
C ASN A 361 -22.86 -15.51 -7.25
N LEU A 362 -23.84 -16.26 -6.73
CA LEU A 362 -23.89 -16.63 -5.31
C LEU A 362 -22.81 -17.64 -4.89
N ALA A 363 -22.13 -18.26 -5.86
CA ALA A 363 -21.05 -19.20 -5.59
C ALA A 363 -19.67 -18.51 -5.48
N GLU A 364 -19.56 -17.24 -5.86
CA GLU A 364 -18.34 -16.46 -5.64
C GLU A 364 -18.34 -15.89 -4.23
N ASP A 365 -17.25 -16.13 -3.49
CA ASP A 365 -17.09 -15.62 -2.12
C ASP A 365 -17.00 -14.08 -2.07
N MET A 366 -16.50 -13.46 -3.16
CA MET A 366 -16.29 -12.03 -3.28
C MET A 366 -17.28 -11.38 -4.24
N LEU A 367 -18.00 -10.36 -3.74
CA LEU A 367 -18.90 -9.55 -4.56
C LEU A 367 -18.12 -8.53 -5.39
N ALA A 368 -18.63 -8.23 -6.59
CA ALA A 368 -17.97 -7.31 -7.52
C ALA A 368 -18.24 -5.85 -7.18
N TRP A 369 -19.46 -5.53 -6.78
CA TRP A 369 -19.91 -4.17 -6.53
C TRP A 369 -20.76 -4.10 -5.27
N GLU A 370 -20.77 -2.92 -4.66
CA GLU A 370 -21.49 -2.70 -3.41
C GLU A 370 -23.00 -2.93 -3.55
N HIS A 371 -23.58 -2.56 -4.71
CA HIS A 371 -25.00 -2.75 -4.99
C HIS A 371 -25.45 -4.22 -4.95
N GLU A 372 -24.53 -5.18 -5.13
CA GLU A 372 -24.86 -6.61 -5.08
C GLU A 372 -25.33 -7.02 -3.67
N ARG A 373 -24.77 -6.41 -2.59
CA ARG A 373 -25.22 -6.64 -1.20
C ARG A 373 -26.68 -6.25 -1.01
N PHE A 374 -27.07 -5.10 -1.54
CA PHE A 374 -28.44 -4.59 -1.50
C PHE A 374 -29.39 -5.46 -2.33
N ALA A 375 -28.95 -5.88 -3.52
CA ALA A 375 -29.75 -6.70 -4.42
C ALA A 375 -30.04 -8.10 -3.85
N ILE A 376 -29.13 -8.68 -3.04
CA ILE A 376 -29.36 -9.94 -2.30
C ILE A 376 -30.52 -9.77 -1.30
N ARG A 377 -30.58 -8.63 -0.60
CA ARG A 377 -31.68 -8.27 0.30
C ARG A 377 -32.92 -7.73 -0.43
N ARG A 378 -32.99 -7.86 -1.76
CA ARG A 378 -34.10 -7.43 -2.64
C ARG A 378 -34.35 -5.92 -2.70
N LEU A 379 -33.37 -5.10 -2.32
CA LEU A 379 -33.44 -3.65 -2.48
C LEU A 379 -33.03 -3.23 -3.91
N PRO A 380 -33.72 -2.26 -4.53
CA PRO A 380 -33.33 -1.73 -5.83
C PRO A 380 -32.04 -0.91 -5.69
N ALA A 381 -30.93 -1.40 -6.26
CA ALA A 381 -29.61 -0.78 -6.12
C ALA A 381 -28.80 -0.83 -7.41
N PHE A 382 -27.90 0.13 -7.58
CA PHE A 382 -26.99 0.22 -8.71
C PHE A 382 -25.73 1.01 -8.33
N THR A 383 -24.61 0.74 -9.02
CA THR A 383 -23.35 1.46 -8.81
C THR A 383 -23.00 2.30 -10.03
N ILE A 384 -22.66 3.57 -9.82
CA ILE A 384 -22.09 4.43 -10.86
C ILE A 384 -20.58 4.43 -10.69
N SER A 385 -19.86 4.10 -11.75
CA SER A 385 -18.39 4.21 -11.80
C SER A 385 -17.91 4.57 -13.20
N HIS A 386 -16.69 5.08 -13.32
CA HIS A 386 -16.07 5.25 -14.64
C HIS A 386 -15.40 3.95 -15.16
N LEU A 387 -15.37 2.89 -14.34
CA LEU A 387 -14.77 1.61 -14.68
C LEU A 387 -15.75 0.75 -15.46
N GLU A 388 -15.28 0.08 -16.52
CA GLU A 388 -16.07 -0.88 -17.28
C GLU A 388 -16.25 -2.21 -16.52
N SER A 389 -15.25 -2.60 -15.73
CA SER A 389 -15.23 -3.87 -14.99
C SER A 389 -14.69 -3.70 -13.58
N HIS A 390 -15.28 -4.44 -12.64
CA HIS A 390 -14.82 -4.55 -11.26
C HIS A 390 -13.40 -5.12 -11.08
N ARG A 391 -12.87 -5.78 -12.12
CA ARG A 391 -11.52 -6.37 -12.15
C ARG A 391 -10.44 -5.40 -12.66
N ASP A 392 -10.82 -4.17 -13.00
CA ASP A 392 -9.86 -3.18 -13.46
C ASP A 392 -8.76 -2.95 -12.40
N SER A 393 -7.52 -2.93 -12.85
CA SER A 393 -6.33 -2.84 -12.00
C SER A 393 -6.24 -1.51 -11.25
N LEU A 394 -6.88 -0.46 -11.77
CA LEU A 394 -6.96 0.86 -11.11
C LEU A 394 -7.67 0.78 -9.74
N ARG A 395 -8.53 -0.22 -9.54
CA ARG A 395 -9.38 -0.34 -8.36
C ARG A 395 -8.62 -0.81 -7.12
N ASN A 396 -7.51 -1.54 -7.29
CA ASN A 396 -6.85 -2.30 -6.23
C ASN A 396 -5.33 -2.11 -6.21
N SER A 397 -4.84 -0.89 -6.43
CA SER A 397 -3.40 -0.62 -6.55
C SER A 397 -2.87 0.45 -5.60
N ILE A 398 -1.64 0.26 -5.12
CA ILE A 398 -0.87 1.28 -4.37
C ILE A 398 -0.45 2.48 -5.25
N MET A 399 -0.55 2.35 -6.58
CA MET A 399 -0.19 3.39 -7.55
C MET A 399 -1.30 4.44 -7.73
N ASP A 400 -2.45 4.24 -7.10
CA ASP A 400 -3.57 5.19 -7.10
C ASP A 400 -3.33 6.37 -6.14
N ARG A 401 -2.63 7.38 -6.66
CA ARG A 401 -2.30 8.63 -5.96
C ARG A 401 -3.05 9.83 -6.54
N ARG A 402 -3.11 10.91 -5.74
CA ARG A 402 -3.74 12.20 -6.08
C ARG A 402 -3.37 12.77 -7.44
N ALA A 403 -2.13 12.55 -7.89
CA ALA A 403 -1.62 13.03 -9.18
C ALA A 403 -2.33 12.45 -10.41
N ARG A 404 -3.06 11.33 -10.26
CA ARG A 404 -3.78 10.69 -11.38
C ARG A 404 -5.19 11.24 -11.58
N ILE A 405 -5.75 11.91 -10.59
CA ILE A 405 -7.13 12.39 -10.59
C ILE A 405 -7.22 13.67 -11.42
N ASP A 406 -8.22 13.72 -12.30
CA ASP A 406 -8.58 14.94 -12.99
C ASP A 406 -9.73 15.63 -12.24
N THR A 407 -9.43 16.78 -11.62
CA THR A 407 -10.43 17.56 -10.91
C THR A 407 -11.60 17.95 -11.82
N LYS A 408 -11.35 18.22 -13.11
CA LYS A 408 -12.41 18.62 -14.05
C LYS A 408 -13.38 17.46 -14.31
N ALA A 409 -12.84 16.25 -14.51
CA ALA A 409 -13.64 15.05 -14.65
C ALA A 409 -14.48 14.80 -13.39
N LEU A 410 -13.88 14.94 -12.20
CA LEU A 410 -14.58 14.78 -10.93
C LEU A 410 -15.73 15.78 -10.78
N ILE A 411 -15.50 17.08 -11.03
CA ILE A 411 -16.56 18.12 -10.97
C ILE A 411 -17.69 17.80 -11.95
N ARG A 412 -17.34 17.45 -13.19
CA ARG A 412 -18.31 17.10 -14.24
C ARG A 412 -19.16 15.90 -13.80
N ASN A 413 -18.52 14.84 -13.31
CA ASN A 413 -19.20 13.61 -12.88
C ASN A 413 -20.10 13.88 -11.67
N THR A 414 -19.64 14.66 -10.68
CA THR A 414 -20.48 15.12 -9.55
C THR A 414 -21.70 15.89 -10.05
N ARG A 415 -21.52 16.77 -11.05
CA ARG A 415 -22.61 17.57 -11.62
C ARG A 415 -23.66 16.71 -12.30
N ILE A 416 -23.24 15.74 -13.10
CA ILE A 416 -24.14 14.79 -13.76
C ILE A 416 -24.99 14.05 -12.72
N ILE A 417 -24.37 13.53 -11.67
CA ILE A 417 -25.05 12.76 -10.62
C ILE A 417 -26.01 13.65 -9.82
N ALA A 418 -25.60 14.87 -9.47
CA ALA A 418 -26.43 15.81 -8.72
C ALA A 418 -27.68 16.22 -9.50
N GLU A 419 -27.52 16.59 -10.79
CA GLU A 419 -28.62 16.98 -11.68
C GLU A 419 -29.59 15.81 -11.91
N ALA A 420 -29.06 14.60 -12.17
CA ALA A 420 -29.88 13.40 -12.35
C ALA A 420 -30.68 13.05 -11.08
N LEU A 421 -30.05 13.07 -9.90
CA LEU A 421 -30.73 12.83 -8.63
C LEU A 421 -31.82 13.86 -8.37
N THR A 422 -31.54 15.13 -8.62
CA THR A 422 -32.49 16.22 -8.37
C THR A 422 -33.70 16.12 -9.31
N ARG A 423 -33.49 15.76 -10.58
CA ARG A 423 -34.58 15.52 -11.54
C ARG A 423 -35.54 14.42 -11.08
N VAL A 424 -35.01 13.34 -10.51
CA VAL A 424 -35.82 12.24 -9.94
C VAL A 424 -36.55 12.67 -8.68
N ILE A 425 -35.85 13.30 -7.73
CA ILE A 425 -36.42 13.69 -6.43
C ILE A 425 -37.57 14.69 -6.58
N TYR A 426 -37.46 15.66 -7.49
CA TYR A 426 -38.50 16.67 -7.71
C TYR A 426 -39.48 16.31 -8.84
N ASN A 427 -39.28 15.17 -9.50
CA ASN A 427 -40.01 14.72 -10.67
C ASN A 427 -40.18 15.84 -11.72
N LEU A 428 -39.05 16.40 -12.18
CA LEU A 428 -39.04 17.59 -13.02
C LEU A 428 -39.51 17.31 -14.45
N THR A 429 -39.26 16.11 -14.96
CA THR A 429 -39.62 15.71 -16.32
C THR A 429 -41.13 15.60 -16.47
N ASP A 430 -41.83 15.01 -15.51
CA ASP A 430 -43.29 14.93 -15.52
C ASP A 430 -43.94 16.31 -15.32
N LYS A 431 -43.22 17.25 -14.68
CA LYS A 431 -43.63 18.66 -14.52
C LYS A 431 -43.31 19.53 -15.73
N GLY A 432 -42.77 18.96 -16.81
CA GLY A 432 -42.49 19.67 -18.06
C GLY A 432 -41.23 20.55 -18.03
N ALA A 433 -40.28 20.30 -17.12
CA ALA A 433 -39.02 21.04 -17.11
C ALA A 433 -38.16 20.69 -18.34
N PRO A 434 -37.51 21.67 -18.99
CA PRO A 434 -36.68 21.41 -20.16
C PRO A 434 -35.45 20.53 -19.82
N ALA A 435 -35.05 19.69 -20.78
CA ALA A 435 -33.90 18.80 -20.64
C ALA A 435 -32.57 19.55 -20.40
N ASP A 436 -32.50 20.82 -20.84
CA ASP A 436 -31.31 21.67 -20.72
C ASP A 436 -31.27 22.48 -19.42
N MET A 437 -32.32 22.41 -18.59
CA MET A 437 -32.36 23.14 -17.33
C MET A 437 -31.28 22.62 -16.38
N GLN A 438 -30.34 23.50 -16.02
CA GLN A 438 -29.32 23.27 -15.01
C GLN A 438 -29.80 23.86 -13.68
N ILE A 439 -29.92 23.03 -12.66
CA ILE A 439 -30.47 23.41 -11.35
C ILE A 439 -29.35 23.99 -10.48
N PHE A 440 -28.16 23.40 -10.55
CA PHE A 440 -27.00 23.82 -9.76
C PHE A 440 -26.21 24.90 -10.52
N THR A 441 -26.76 26.10 -10.56
CA THR A 441 -26.15 27.30 -11.14
C THR A 441 -25.86 28.36 -10.08
N ASP A 442 -24.94 29.28 -10.39
CA ASP A 442 -24.53 30.42 -9.57
C ASP A 442 -24.21 30.08 -8.11
N GLN A 443 -25.13 30.38 -7.19
CA GLN A 443 -24.94 30.21 -5.75
C GLN A 443 -25.00 28.75 -5.31
N MET A 444 -25.59 27.87 -6.13
CA MET A 444 -25.74 26.44 -5.87
C MET A 444 -24.75 25.60 -6.68
N GLN A 445 -23.75 26.22 -7.29
CA GLN A 445 -22.72 25.49 -8.03
C GLN A 445 -21.87 24.58 -7.13
N ILE A 446 -21.28 23.58 -7.77
CA ILE A 446 -20.26 22.72 -7.17
C ILE A 446 -19.02 23.57 -6.87
N GLN A 447 -18.52 23.48 -5.64
CA GLN A 447 -17.36 24.25 -5.22
C GLN A 447 -16.09 23.48 -5.51
N GLN A 448 -15.34 23.91 -6.53
CA GLN A 448 -14.07 23.28 -6.92
C GLN A 448 -13.06 23.24 -5.77
N GLU A 449 -12.88 24.36 -5.06
CA GLU A 449 -11.94 24.45 -3.94
C GLU A 449 -12.28 23.47 -2.81
N GLN A 450 -13.58 23.25 -2.56
CA GLN A 450 -14.02 22.28 -1.57
C GLN A 450 -13.72 20.85 -2.00
N LEU A 451 -14.00 20.52 -3.27
CA LEU A 451 -13.73 19.19 -3.81
C LEU A 451 -12.23 18.88 -3.81
N GLU A 452 -11.40 19.85 -4.18
CA GLU A 452 -9.93 19.74 -4.12
C GLU A 452 -9.44 19.54 -2.69
N SER A 453 -9.90 20.35 -1.73
CA SER A 453 -9.48 20.21 -0.33
C SER A 453 -9.91 18.90 0.31
N VAL A 454 -11.13 18.41 -0.01
CA VAL A 454 -11.59 17.09 0.44
C VAL A 454 -10.73 15.99 -0.20
N MET A 455 -10.42 16.09 -1.49
CA MET A 455 -9.57 15.10 -2.16
C MET A 455 -8.13 15.09 -1.63
N ASP A 456 -7.56 16.25 -1.31
CA ASP A 456 -6.23 16.36 -0.73
C ASP A 456 -6.22 15.76 0.69
N TRP A 457 -7.27 15.99 1.49
CA TRP A 457 -7.43 15.33 2.78
C TRP A 457 -7.57 13.80 2.65
N LEU A 458 -8.45 13.31 1.75
CA LEU A 458 -8.67 11.87 1.53
C LEU A 458 -7.42 11.15 1.02
N SER A 459 -6.54 11.86 0.30
CA SER A 459 -5.29 11.30 -0.22
C SER A 459 -4.08 11.53 0.70
N SER A 460 -4.19 12.34 1.76
CA SER A 460 -3.09 12.63 2.68
C SER A 460 -2.67 11.42 3.54
N GLN A 461 -3.61 10.51 3.84
CA GLN A 461 -3.37 9.34 4.68
C GLN A 461 -3.87 8.06 3.99
N PRO A 462 -3.22 6.91 4.24
CA PRO A 462 -3.69 5.63 3.73
C PRO A 462 -5.00 5.20 4.42
N ARG A 463 -5.92 4.62 3.65
CA ARG A 463 -7.29 4.30 4.11
C ARG A 463 -7.60 2.81 3.99
N ALA A 464 -6.63 1.95 4.24
CA ALA A 464 -6.91 0.52 4.28
C ALA A 464 -7.73 0.19 5.54
N ALA A 465 -8.69 -0.74 5.43
CA ALA A 465 -9.56 -1.11 6.55
C ALA A 465 -8.80 -1.66 7.78
N GLN A 466 -7.56 -2.12 7.57
CA GLN A 466 -6.64 -2.61 8.62
C GLN A 466 -6.00 -1.48 9.44
N LEU A 467 -6.05 -0.24 8.94
CA LEU A 467 -5.43 0.93 9.58
C LEU A 467 -6.45 1.85 10.24
N ILE A 468 -7.72 1.78 9.80
CA ILE A 468 -8.80 2.62 10.28
C ILE A 468 -9.45 1.95 11.48
N ASP A 469 -9.01 2.35 12.67
CA ASP A 469 -9.66 1.99 13.93
C ASP A 469 -10.82 2.95 14.25
N LYS A 470 -11.66 2.57 15.22
CA LYS A 470 -12.80 3.33 15.72
C LYS A 470 -12.47 4.77 16.09
N ASP A 471 -11.35 4.98 16.77
CA ASP A 471 -10.93 6.31 17.27
C ASP A 471 -10.01 7.04 16.29
N SER A 472 -9.97 6.62 15.03
CA SER A 472 -9.10 7.24 14.03
C SER A 472 -9.49 8.70 13.75
N THR A 473 -8.47 9.54 13.57
CA THR A 473 -8.64 10.96 13.23
C THR A 473 -9.40 11.14 11.91
N PHE A 474 -9.24 10.19 10.99
CA PHE A 474 -9.98 10.15 9.72
C PHE A 474 -11.49 10.11 9.94
N LEU A 475 -11.99 9.17 10.76
CA LEU A 475 -13.42 9.01 10.99
C LEU A 475 -14.03 10.19 11.73
N ASN A 476 -13.34 10.71 12.74
CA ASN A 476 -13.79 11.91 13.46
C ASN A 476 -13.89 13.11 12.51
N THR A 477 -12.95 13.23 11.56
CA THR A 477 -12.99 14.28 10.54
C THR A 477 -14.15 14.04 9.56
N LEU A 478 -14.37 12.81 9.12
CA LEU A 478 -15.49 12.44 8.25
C LEU A 478 -16.85 12.74 8.91
N GLU A 479 -17.01 12.33 10.17
CA GLU A 479 -18.20 12.61 10.98
C GLU A 479 -18.41 14.12 11.15
N TYR A 480 -17.36 14.89 11.42
CA TYR A 480 -17.44 16.34 11.51
C TYR A 480 -17.90 16.98 10.19
N TYR A 481 -17.33 16.56 9.05
CA TYR A 481 -17.75 17.05 7.73
C TYR A 481 -19.20 16.70 7.42
N MET A 482 -19.62 15.46 7.71
CA MET A 482 -21.00 15.03 7.52
C MET A 482 -21.95 15.78 8.46
N GLY A 483 -21.59 15.95 9.73
CA GLY A 483 -22.40 16.63 10.75
C GLY A 483 -22.60 18.12 10.51
N ARG A 484 -21.74 18.75 9.68
CA ARG A 484 -21.93 20.14 9.23
C ARG A 484 -23.13 20.30 8.30
N TYR A 485 -23.45 19.28 7.50
CA TYR A 485 -24.47 19.35 6.45
C TYR A 485 -25.68 18.44 6.69
N LEU A 486 -25.48 17.33 7.39
CA LEU A 486 -26.47 16.29 7.64
C LEU A 486 -26.93 16.33 9.10
N LYS A 487 -28.10 15.74 9.37
CA LYS A 487 -28.64 15.54 10.72
C LYS A 487 -28.42 14.08 11.14
N ASP A 488 -28.41 13.85 12.45
CA ASP A 488 -28.35 12.52 13.07
C ASP A 488 -27.20 11.65 12.56
N VAL A 489 -25.99 12.20 12.53
CA VAL A 489 -24.81 11.44 12.13
C VAL A 489 -24.49 10.39 13.19
N LYS A 490 -24.40 9.13 12.77
CA LYS A 490 -24.17 7.98 13.65
C LYS A 490 -23.07 7.09 13.09
N GLN A 491 -22.27 6.55 14.00
CA GLN A 491 -21.26 5.55 13.67
C GLN A 491 -21.78 4.13 13.95
N HIS A 492 -21.70 3.27 12.95
CA HIS A 492 -22.00 1.83 13.03
C HIS A 492 -20.69 1.05 13.07
N HIS A 493 -20.63 -0.02 13.85
CA HIS A 493 -19.42 -0.81 14.03
C HIS A 493 -19.68 -2.28 13.70
N VAL A 494 -18.85 -2.84 12.82
CA VAL A 494 -18.89 -4.26 12.48
C VAL A 494 -17.79 -4.98 13.22
N LYS A 495 -18.13 -6.10 13.85
CA LYS A 495 -17.19 -7.00 14.50
C LYS A 495 -17.29 -8.36 13.82
N ALA A 496 -16.14 -8.98 13.52
CA ALA A 496 -16.13 -10.37 13.07
C ALA A 496 -16.61 -11.31 14.18
N ASP A 497 -17.39 -12.33 13.83
CA ASP A 497 -17.77 -13.36 14.80
C ASP A 497 -16.53 -14.16 15.27
N LYS A 498 -16.53 -14.58 16.54
CA LYS A 498 -15.40 -15.28 17.16
C LYS A 498 -15.32 -16.75 16.75
N ARG A 499 -16.45 -17.35 16.37
CA ARG A 499 -16.53 -18.77 15.99
C ARG A 499 -16.16 -18.97 14.53
N ASP A 500 -16.78 -18.20 13.65
CA ASP A 500 -16.52 -18.21 12.21
C ASP A 500 -16.22 -16.78 11.74
N PRO A 501 -14.95 -16.33 11.82
CA PRO A 501 -14.58 -14.98 11.41
C PRO A 501 -14.65 -14.85 9.89
N GLU A 502 -15.51 -13.96 9.40
CA GLU A 502 -15.62 -13.67 7.97
C GLU A 502 -14.39 -12.97 7.42
N PHE A 503 -13.68 -12.23 8.28
CA PHE A 503 -12.41 -11.58 7.99
C PHE A 503 -11.47 -11.65 9.19
N VAL A 504 -10.18 -11.83 8.94
CA VAL A 504 -9.11 -11.75 9.95
C VAL A 504 -8.00 -10.86 9.43
N PHE A 505 -7.57 -9.91 10.24
CA PHE A 505 -6.45 -9.02 9.94
C PHE A 505 -5.23 -9.34 10.80
N TYR A 506 -4.07 -8.92 10.33
CA TYR A 506 -2.79 -9.20 10.95
C TYR A 506 -2.02 -7.91 11.23
N ASP A 507 -1.24 -7.91 12.30
CA ASP A 507 -0.40 -6.78 12.69
C ASP A 507 0.95 -6.74 11.93
N GLN A 508 1.84 -5.82 12.30
CA GLN A 508 3.20 -5.70 11.75
C GLN A 508 3.26 -5.34 10.25
N LEU A 509 2.37 -4.43 9.82
CA LEU A 509 2.30 -3.94 8.43
C LEU A 509 3.37 -2.87 8.09
N LYS A 510 3.89 -2.16 9.10
CA LYS A 510 4.97 -1.17 8.97
C LYS A 510 6.07 -1.54 9.95
N GLN A 511 7.30 -1.63 9.44
CA GLN A 511 8.48 -1.97 10.23
C GLN A 511 9.65 -1.09 9.82
N VAL A 512 10.67 -1.08 10.67
CA VAL A 512 11.97 -0.49 10.36
C VAL A 512 12.93 -1.62 9.99
N MET A 513 13.65 -1.44 8.88
CA MET A 513 14.69 -2.35 8.41
C MET A 513 16.06 -1.68 8.55
N ASN A 514 16.96 -2.39 9.20
CA ASN A 514 18.35 -1.96 9.41
C ASN A 514 19.25 -2.73 8.44
N ALA A 515 20.06 -2.01 7.68
CA ALA A 515 21.09 -2.57 6.82
C ALA A 515 22.44 -2.54 7.57
N TYR A 516 22.96 -3.70 7.95
CA TYR A 516 24.28 -3.82 8.55
C TYR A 516 25.32 -4.19 7.50
N ARG A 517 26.48 -3.53 7.54
CA ARG A 517 27.64 -3.96 6.74
C ARG A 517 28.32 -5.12 7.46
N VAL A 518 28.34 -6.28 6.82
CA VAL A 518 28.87 -7.51 7.40
C VAL A 518 29.91 -8.08 6.46
N LYS A 519 31.03 -8.56 7.03
CA LYS A 519 32.04 -9.29 6.28
C LYS A 519 31.63 -10.76 6.17
N PRO A 520 31.76 -11.39 4.98
CA PRO A 520 31.39 -12.80 4.82
C PRO A 520 32.24 -13.73 5.69
N ALA A 521 31.70 -14.87 6.12
CA ALA A 521 32.40 -15.86 6.94
C ALA A 521 33.71 -16.39 6.31
N ILE A 522 33.85 -16.28 4.97
CA ILE A 522 35.09 -16.63 4.24
C ILE A 522 36.25 -15.70 4.66
N PHE A 523 35.96 -14.47 5.06
CA PHE A 523 36.96 -13.54 5.58
C PHE A 523 37.63 -14.10 6.84
N ASP A 524 36.86 -14.69 7.76
CA ASP A 524 37.40 -15.30 8.98
C ASP A 524 38.31 -16.49 8.66
N LEU A 525 37.97 -17.28 7.62
CA LEU A 525 38.82 -18.38 7.15
C LEU A 525 40.13 -17.86 6.57
N LEU A 526 40.09 -16.81 5.74
CA LEU A 526 41.30 -16.19 5.21
C LEU A 526 42.14 -15.54 6.31
N LEU A 527 41.51 -14.90 7.28
CA LEU A 527 42.16 -14.35 8.46
C LEU A 527 42.85 -15.48 9.25
N ALA A 528 42.18 -16.62 9.45
CA ALA A 528 42.76 -17.78 10.12
C ALA A 528 43.98 -18.33 9.34
N VAL A 529 43.90 -18.42 8.01
CA VAL A 529 45.03 -18.84 7.16
C VAL A 529 46.18 -17.84 7.25
N CYS A 530 45.90 -16.53 7.22
CA CYS A 530 46.91 -15.48 7.38
C CYS A 530 47.58 -15.54 8.76
N ILE A 531 46.81 -15.75 9.83
CA ILE A 531 47.33 -15.91 11.19
C ILE A 531 48.19 -17.17 11.29
N ALA A 532 47.74 -18.30 10.72
CA ALA A 532 48.50 -19.55 10.71
C ALA A 532 49.82 -19.41 9.92
N ALA A 533 49.78 -18.78 8.74
CA ALA A 533 50.96 -18.50 7.93
C ALA A 533 51.93 -17.58 8.66
N TYR A 534 51.43 -16.53 9.30
CA TYR A 534 52.23 -15.61 10.10
C TYR A 534 52.91 -16.31 11.27
N LEU A 535 52.18 -17.10 12.05
CA LEU A 535 52.74 -17.89 13.16
C LEU A 535 53.77 -18.92 12.64
N GLY A 536 53.52 -19.53 11.49
CA GLY A 536 54.46 -20.43 10.83
C GLY A 536 55.77 -19.72 10.46
N VAL A 537 55.68 -18.55 9.80
CA VAL A 537 56.85 -17.74 9.44
C VAL A 537 57.60 -17.28 10.69
N ALA A 538 56.89 -16.82 11.73
CA ALA A 538 57.50 -16.41 12.99
C ALA A 538 58.23 -17.58 13.67
N TYR A 539 57.62 -18.77 13.71
CA TYR A 539 58.23 -19.98 14.25
C TYR A 539 59.52 -20.37 13.50
N VAL A 540 59.47 -20.39 12.17
CA VAL A 540 60.63 -20.66 11.31
C VAL A 540 61.71 -19.59 11.48
N ALA A 541 61.33 -18.31 11.59
CA ALA A 541 62.26 -17.21 11.80
C ALA A 541 62.99 -17.31 13.16
N VAL A 542 62.29 -17.75 14.21
CA VAL A 542 62.89 -18.01 15.53
C VAL A 542 63.81 -19.23 15.50
N GLN A 543 63.38 -20.34 14.89
CA GLN A 543 64.21 -21.55 14.77
C GLN A 543 65.49 -21.31 13.96
N HIS A 544 65.39 -20.53 12.89
CA HIS A 544 66.52 -20.20 12.02
C HIS A 544 67.15 -18.84 12.33
N PHE A 545 66.88 -18.26 13.51
CA PHE A 545 67.43 -16.96 13.91
C PHE A 545 68.96 -16.95 13.90
N GLY A 546 69.60 -18.07 14.23
CA GLY A 546 71.05 -18.23 14.15
C GLY A 546 71.61 -18.20 12.71
N LEU A 547 70.84 -18.62 11.71
CA LEU A 547 71.21 -18.49 10.29
C LEU A 547 71.01 -17.06 9.80
N LEU A 548 69.95 -16.40 10.24
CA LEU A 548 69.64 -15.01 9.93
C LEU A 548 70.70 -14.06 10.52
N TYR A 549 71.13 -14.31 11.76
CA TYR A 549 72.24 -13.61 12.41
C TYR A 549 73.57 -13.82 11.67
N LYS A 550 73.87 -15.07 11.25
CA LYS A 550 75.06 -15.36 10.42
C LYS A 550 75.00 -14.70 9.04
N MET A 551 73.82 -14.59 8.44
CA MET A 551 73.62 -13.93 7.14
C MET A 551 73.82 -12.42 7.26
N ILE A 552 73.30 -11.79 8.32
CA ILE A 552 73.49 -10.37 8.63
C ILE A 552 74.96 -10.07 8.96
N GLN A 553 75.65 -10.94 9.72
CA GLN A 553 77.09 -10.82 9.95
C GLN A 553 77.89 -10.89 8.64
N ARG A 554 77.54 -11.79 7.72
CA ARG A 554 78.19 -11.88 6.40
C ARG A 554 77.94 -10.65 5.52
N LEU A 555 76.75 -10.05 5.59
CA LEU A 555 76.42 -8.82 4.89
C LEU A 555 77.15 -7.61 5.48
N SER A 556 77.23 -7.50 6.81
CA SER A 556 77.97 -6.44 7.50
C SER A 556 79.49 -6.53 7.31
N LEU A 557 80.04 -7.76 7.22
CA LEU A 557 81.44 -7.98 6.89
C LEU A 557 81.80 -7.57 5.45
N LYS A 558 80.86 -7.70 4.50
CA LYS A 558 81.06 -7.21 3.12
C LYS A 558 81.12 -5.68 3.03
N THR A 559 80.35 -4.95 3.84
CA THR A 559 80.37 -3.48 3.85
C THR A 559 81.64 -2.90 4.48
N LYS A 560 82.35 -3.68 5.32
CA LYS A 560 83.65 -3.27 5.89
C LYS A 560 84.85 -3.52 4.97
N GLN A 561 84.64 -4.16 3.81
CA GLN A 561 85.68 -4.45 2.81
C GLN A 561 85.53 -3.63 1.51
N GLN A 562 84.72 -2.57 1.51
CA GLN A 562 84.69 -1.57 0.43
C GLN A 562 85.27 -0.25 0.89
#